data_AF-A0A1Y0ILR2-F1
#
_entry.id   AF-A0A1Y0ILR2-F1
#
_cell.length_a   1.000
_cell.length_b   1.000
_cell.length_c   1.000
_cell.angle_alpha   90.00
_cell.angle_beta   90.00
_cell.angle_gamma   90.00
#
_symmetry.space_group_name_H-M   'P 1'
#
loop_
_entity.id
_entity.type
_entity.pdbx_description
1 polymer ?
#
loop_
_entity_poly.entity_id
_entity_poly.type
_entity_poly.pdbx_seq_one_letter_code
_entity_poly.pdbx_strand_id
1 'polypeptide(L)'
;MNKKYLLLAALFIALQFTAFFREAEARFTATIYMTIKHSDKQLDYQGLQYEPHFDQYMVTYQDENGNTFSIAIFSKQLPFVVIYDPLDQPV
;
A
#
# COMPACT_ATOMS: atom_id res chain seq x y z
N MET A 1 -27.58 3.87 -21.19
CA MET A 1 -26.90 3.17 -20.08
C MET A 1 -27.93 2.82 -19.02
N ASN A 2 -28.12 1.54 -18.69
CA ASN A 2 -29.17 1.13 -17.74
C ASN A 2 -28.88 1.70 -16.34
N LYS A 3 -29.91 2.23 -15.67
CA LYS A 3 -29.82 2.83 -14.32
C LYS A 3 -29.12 1.93 -13.29
N LYS A 4 -29.22 0.60 -13.46
CA LYS A 4 -28.55 -0.41 -12.64
C LYS A 4 -27.01 -0.31 -12.70
N TYR A 5 -26.45 -0.08 -13.88
CA TYR A 5 -24.99 0.06 -14.05
C TYR A 5 -24.48 1.39 -13.51
N LEU A 6 -25.27 2.46 -13.60
CA LEU A 6 -24.96 3.74 -12.97
C LEU A 6 -24.90 3.61 -11.44
N LEU A 7 -25.85 2.89 -10.86
CA LEU A 7 -25.87 2.59 -9.42
C LEU A 7 -24.66 1.76 -8.99
N LEU A 8 -24.32 0.73 -9.76
CA LEU A 8 -23.11 -0.08 -9.52
C LEU A 8 -21.83 0.74 -9.60
N ALA A 9 -21.70 1.60 -10.62
CA ALA A 9 -20.55 2.48 -10.77
C ALA A 9 -20.43 3.47 -9.61
N ALA A 10 -21.55 4.09 -9.20
CA ALA A 10 -21.58 5.00 -8.06
C ALA A 10 -21.21 4.29 -6.74
N LEU A 11 -21.71 3.08 -6.52
CA LEU A 11 -21.37 2.26 -5.36
C LEU A 11 -19.88 1.90 -5.36
N PHE A 12 -19.34 1.50 -6.51
CA PHE A 12 -17.92 1.18 -6.66
C PHE A 12 -17.04 2.39 -6.34
N ILE A 13 -17.40 3.57 -6.85
CA ILE A 13 -16.72 4.84 -6.55
C ILE A 13 -16.80 5.15 -5.06
N ALA A 14 -17.97 5.01 -4.43
CA ALA A 14 -18.13 5.25 -2.99
C ALA A 14 -17.26 4.33 -2.13
N LEU A 15 -17.11 3.06 -2.53
CA LEU A 15 -16.28 2.09 -1.83
C LEU A 15 -14.79 2.49 -1.80
N GLN A 16 -14.29 3.17 -2.85
CA GLN A 16 -12.90 3.64 -2.91
C GLN A 16 -12.53 4.61 -1.78
N PHE A 17 -13.51 5.30 -1.19
CA PHE A 17 -13.29 6.27 -0.12
C PHE A 17 -13.34 5.66 1.29
N THR A 18 -13.61 4.36 1.41
CA THR A 18 -13.63 3.68 2.71
C THR A 18 -12.20 3.36 3.17
N ALA A 19 -11.98 3.39 4.50
CA ALA A 19 -10.68 3.05 5.08
C ALA A 19 -10.21 1.64 4.67
N PHE A 20 -11.14 0.69 4.61
CA PHE A 20 -10.87 -0.68 4.19
C PHE A 20 -10.27 -0.78 2.79
N PHE A 21 -10.83 -0.06 1.81
CA PHE A 21 -10.29 -0.08 0.44
C PHE A 21 -8.94 0.63 0.34
N ARG A 22 -8.73 1.72 1.09
CA ARG A 22 -7.44 2.42 1.11
C ARG A 22 -6.34 1.55 1.74
N GLU A 23 -6.64 0.83 2.82
CA GLU A 23 -5.71 -0.12 3.42
C GLU A 23 -5.41 -1.30 2.48
N ALA A 24 -6.43 -1.81 1.80
CA ALA A 24 -6.27 -2.88 0.81
C ALA A 24 -5.39 -2.44 -0.37
N GLU A 25 -5.60 -1.24 -0.91
CA GLU A 25 -4.77 -0.66 -1.97
C GLU A 25 -3.32 -0.49 -1.51
N ALA A 26 -3.11 0.07 -0.31
CA ALA A 26 -1.77 0.25 0.23
C ALA A 26 -1.04 -1.09 0.41
N ARG A 27 -1.71 -2.11 0.94
CA ARG A 27 -1.13 -3.45 1.05
C ARG A 27 -0.84 -4.05 -0.32
N PHE A 28 -1.74 -3.90 -1.28
CA PHE A 28 -1.56 -4.41 -2.64
C PHE A 28 -0.37 -3.75 -3.34
N THR A 29 -0.29 -2.42 -3.29
CA THR A 29 0.86 -1.65 -3.80
C THR A 29 2.16 -2.09 -3.13
N ALA A 30 2.17 -2.25 -1.80
CA ALA A 30 3.32 -2.72 -1.04
C ALA A 30 3.79 -4.11 -1.53
N THR A 31 2.86 -5.06 -1.57
CA THR A 31 3.16 -6.44 -1.98
C THR A 31 3.74 -6.48 -3.39
N ILE A 32 3.10 -5.83 -4.37
CA ILE A 32 3.60 -5.81 -5.75
C ILE A 32 4.99 -5.18 -5.81
N TYR A 33 5.16 -4.01 -5.18
CA TYR A 33 6.43 -3.29 -5.21
C TYR A 33 7.56 -4.11 -4.58
N MET A 34 7.34 -4.68 -3.38
CA MET A 34 8.36 -5.47 -2.68
C MET A 34 8.68 -6.76 -3.43
N THR A 35 7.68 -7.44 -3.99
CA THR A 35 7.90 -8.66 -4.79
C THR A 35 8.69 -8.38 -6.06
N ILE A 36 8.47 -7.24 -6.74
CA ILE A 36 9.19 -6.91 -7.97
C ILE A 36 10.59 -6.39 -7.66
N LYS A 37 10.72 -5.46 -6.71
CA LYS A 37 11.98 -4.74 -6.48
C LYS A 37 12.97 -5.50 -5.60
N HIS A 38 12.45 -6.28 -4.65
CA HIS A 38 13.23 -7.03 -3.68
C HIS A 38 12.94 -8.53 -3.81
N SER A 39 12.79 -9.02 -5.05
CA SER A 39 12.46 -10.42 -5.35
C SER A 39 13.48 -11.43 -4.81
N ASP A 40 14.71 -10.98 -4.58
CA ASP A 40 15.82 -11.75 -4.03
C ASP A 40 15.78 -11.84 -2.49
N LYS A 41 14.92 -11.07 -1.82
CA LYS A 41 14.83 -11.01 -0.37
C LYS A 41 13.59 -11.77 0.12
N GLN A 42 13.75 -12.53 1.20
CA GLN A 42 12.63 -13.09 1.94
C GLN A 42 12.13 -12.02 2.91
N LEU A 43 10.94 -11.48 2.63
CA LEU A 43 10.35 -10.37 3.37
C LEU A 43 8.94 -10.74 3.85
N ASP A 44 8.79 -10.82 5.17
CA ASP A 44 7.53 -11.19 5.80
C ASP A 44 6.75 -9.94 6.20
N TYR A 45 5.53 -9.82 5.68
CA TYR A 45 4.61 -8.75 6.04
C TYR A 45 4.23 -8.84 7.53
N GLN A 46 4.45 -7.75 8.27
CA GLN A 46 4.14 -7.66 9.70
C GLN A 46 2.90 -6.82 9.97
N GLY A 47 2.67 -5.78 9.18
CA GLY A 47 1.53 -4.89 9.43
C GLY A 47 1.52 -3.65 8.56
N LEU A 48 0.42 -2.91 8.71
CA LEU A 48 0.15 -1.67 8.01
C LEU A 48 -0.47 -0.68 8.99
N GLN A 49 0.02 0.56 8.97
CA GLN A 49 -0.46 1.64 9.83
C GLN A 49 -0.63 2.92 9.00
N TYR A 50 -1.75 3.60 9.19
CA TYR A 50 -1.92 4.95 8.65
C TYR A 50 -1.20 5.96 9.54
N GLU A 51 -0.38 6.81 8.94
CA GLU A 51 0.30 7.94 9.58
C GLU A 51 -0.37 9.25 9.12
N PRO A 52 -1.25 9.85 9.96
CA PRO A 52 -2.01 11.04 9.59
C PRO A 52 -1.16 12.27 9.32
N HIS A 53 0.01 12.41 9.96
CA HIS A 53 0.83 13.62 9.81
C HIS A 53 1.37 13.80 8.39
N PHE A 54 1.54 12.68 7.67
CA PHE A 54 2.06 12.69 6.31
C PHE A 54 1.07 12.20 5.26
N ASP A 55 -0.13 11.78 5.69
CA ASP A 55 -1.14 11.09 4.86
C ASP A 55 -0.56 9.87 4.12
N GLN A 56 0.17 9.03 4.87
CA GLN A 56 0.89 7.87 4.34
C GLN A 56 0.41 6.58 5.01
N TYR A 57 0.54 5.47 4.30
CA TYR A 57 0.55 4.16 4.94
C TYR A 57 1.99 3.71 5.13
N MET A 58 2.33 3.37 6.37
CA MET A 58 3.56 2.67 6.71
C MET A 58 3.30 1.18 6.64
N VAL A 59 4.04 0.48 5.79
CA VAL A 59 3.94 -0.98 5.66
C VAL A 59 5.22 -1.61 6.17
N THR A 60 5.07 -2.45 7.18
CA THR A 60 6.19 -3.02 7.93
C THR A 60 6.46 -4.44 7.46
N TYR A 61 7.73 -4.71 7.20
CA TYR A 61 8.26 -6.02 6.82
C TYR A 61 9.36 -6.44 7.78
N GLN A 62 9.57 -7.74 7.88
CA GLN A 62 10.69 -8.35 8.57
C GLN A 62 11.55 -9.13 7.56
N ASP A 63 12.87 -9.01 7.64
CA ASP A 63 13.80 -9.81 6.86
C ASP A 63 14.13 -11.16 7.54
N GLU A 64 14.86 -12.02 6.83
CA GLU A 64 15.30 -13.32 7.33
C GLU A 64 16.22 -13.26 8.57
N ASN A 65 16.84 -12.10 8.82
CA ASN A 65 17.71 -11.86 9.98
C ASN A 65 16.91 -11.32 11.19
N GLY A 66 15.59 -11.16 11.04
CA GLY A 66 14.69 -10.62 12.04
C GLY A 66 14.67 -9.09 12.10
N ASN A 67 15.39 -8.39 11.22
CA ASN A 67 15.37 -6.92 11.16
C ASN A 67 14.03 -6.45 10.62
N THR A 68 13.46 -5.44 11.28
CA THR A 68 12.18 -4.86 10.89
C THR A 68 12.40 -3.50 10.24
N PHE A 69 11.71 -3.25 9.14
CA PHE A 69 11.73 -1.96 8.46
C PHE A 69 10.34 -1.63 7.89
N SER A 70 10.11 -0.35 7.62
CA SER A 70 8.85 0.12 7.04
C SER A 70 9.11 0.87 5.74
N ILE A 71 8.30 0.59 4.72
CA ILE A 71 8.17 1.42 3.54
C ILE A 71 7.00 2.40 3.73
N ALA A 72 7.08 3.56 3.07
CA ALA A 72 5.99 4.53 3.09
C ALA A 72 5.27 4.60 1.74
N ILE A 73 3.94 4.60 1.80
CA ILE A 73 3.05 4.62 0.65
C ILE A 73 2.20 5.89 0.69
N PHE A 74 2.27 6.67 -0.38
CA PHE A 74 1.46 7.88 -0.52
C PHE A 74 0.02 7.52 -0.86
N SER A 75 -0.92 8.05 -0.08
CA SER A 75 -2.31 7.60 -0.09
C SER A 75 -3.33 8.63 -0.63
N LYS A 76 -2.88 9.79 -1.13
CA LYS A 76 -3.79 10.87 -1.57
C LYS A 76 -4.38 10.68 -2.96
N GLN A 77 -3.70 9.93 -3.82
CA GLN A 77 -4.09 9.73 -5.21
C GLN A 77 -3.93 8.26 -5.57
N LEU A 78 -4.93 7.70 -6.26
CA LEU A 78 -4.83 6.40 -6.91
C LEU A 78 -4.12 6.51 -8.28
N PRO A 79 -3.34 5.51 -8.70
CA PRO A 79 -2.91 4.37 -7.89
C PRO A 79 -1.96 4.83 -6.77
N PHE A 80 -1.94 4.12 -5.64
CA PHE A 80 -0.98 4.43 -4.58
C PHE A 80 0.44 4.13 -5.03
N VAL A 81 1.41 4.89 -4.50
CA VAL A 81 2.82 4.79 -4.88
C VAL A 81 3.71 4.68 -3.65
N VAL A 82 4.75 3.86 -3.73
CA VAL A 82 5.82 3.81 -2.72
C VAL A 82 6.68 5.06 -2.87
N ILE A 83 6.82 5.82 -1.80
CA ILE A 83 7.59 7.09 -1.78
C ILE A 83 8.85 7.00 -0.93
N TYR A 84 8.95 5.97 -0.09
CA TYR A 84 10.13 5.72 0.72
C TYR A 84 10.36 4.22 0.88
N ASP A 85 11.58 3.81 0.61
CA ASP A 85 12.06 2.44 0.74
C ASP A 85 13.48 2.47 1.33
N PRO A 86 13.68 2.00 2.58
CA PRO A 86 14.99 2.04 3.21
C PRO A 86 16.00 1.07 2.57
N LEU A 87 15.54 0.08 1.81
CA LEU A 87 16.40 -0.88 1.12
C LEU A 87 16.90 -0.38 -0.24
N ASP A 88 16.38 0.76 -0.72
CA ASP A 88 16.74 1.37 -2.00
C ASP A 88 17.58 2.65 -1.84
N GLN A 89 18.11 2.91 -0.65
CA GLN A 89 18.97 4.07 -0.43
C GLN A 89 20.38 3.79 -0.93
N PRO A 90 21.01 4.74 -1.65
CA PRO A 90 22.42 4.62 -1.98
C PRO A 90 23.23 4.57 -0.69
N VAL A 91 24.04 3.52 -0.57
CA VAL A 91 25.07 3.34 0.48
C VAL A 91 26.18 4.37 0.35
#